data_AF-A0A7X7C8P8-F1
#
_entry.id   AF-A0A7X7C8P8-F1
#
_cell.length_a   1.000
_cell.length_b   1.000
_cell.length_c   1.000
_cell.angle_alpha   90.00
_cell.angle_beta   90.00
_cell.angle_gamma   90.00
#
_symmetry.space_group_name_H-M   'P 1'
#
loop_
_entity.id
_entity.type
_entity.pdbx_description
1 polymer ?
#
loop_
_entity_poly.entity_id
_entity_poly.type
_entity_poly.pdbx_seq_one_letter_code
_entity_poly.pdbx_strand_id
1 'polypeptide(L)'
;MGDMIGTRIVLVAALAAAVLYLSGFLAVLTPLPILYVFSRLGRRAALKAGAIAILAAGSLYSLAVMKYGLDAASMVLPLPIIAFAKFLPPNCLIALGIFYLLSFIMIGGSIGDGFKKRVGIFKTGLSAMIAGSLPMVVAAAYCYAKAPAGMLLEVRAYFEQAVVSIAEINRSAGISGAPIDLLLDKSSEIASFALSIVPSIFFIYGLAVVAINMILGRRILIRRGMRGFGDFAKFRLPDALVWAVIANGTLFFANKYTTDSIMAGTVAVNGIISLLAMYFLQGIAVIAFVLRGIKKPALRMIVYIFIIFFFRTVSIAIVCVGLADVWINFRLKRLRGSADSA
;
A
#
# COMPACT_ATOMS: atom_id res chain seq x y z
N MET A 1 15.42 31.09 -19.73
CA MET A 1 16.02 30.51 -18.50
C MET A 1 15.00 29.69 -17.67
N GLY A 2 13.76 30.15 -17.47
CA GLY A 2 12.73 29.41 -16.72
C GLY A 2 12.33 28.04 -17.31
N ASP A 3 12.25 27.92 -18.63
CA ASP A 3 11.84 26.68 -19.31
C ASP A 3 12.90 25.55 -19.19
N MET A 4 14.18 25.93 -19.19
CA MET A 4 15.30 24.99 -19.01
C MET A 4 15.32 24.39 -17.59
N ILE A 5 14.99 25.19 -16.57
CA ILE A 5 14.89 24.72 -15.18
C ILE A 5 13.69 23.78 -15.02
N GLY A 6 12.55 24.11 -15.63
CA GLY A 6 11.36 23.25 -15.65
C GLY A 6 11.65 21.87 -16.25
N THR A 7 12.29 21.84 -17.42
CA THR A 7 12.68 20.60 -18.09
C THR A 7 13.63 19.74 -17.25
N ARG A 8 14.65 20.35 -16.62
CA ARG A 8 15.56 19.63 -15.72
C ARG A 8 14.82 18.98 -14.54
N ILE A 9 13.88 19.69 -13.91
CA ILE A 9 13.08 19.15 -12.80
C ILE A 9 12.23 17.96 -13.26
N VAL A 10 11.62 18.04 -14.44
CA VAL A 10 10.83 16.94 -15.03
C VAL A 10 11.69 15.70 -15.26
N LEU A 11 12.88 15.86 -15.84
CA LEU A 11 13.79 14.75 -16.11
C LEU A 11 14.31 14.10 -14.83
N VAL A 12 14.73 14.90 -13.85
CA VAL A 12 15.19 14.39 -12.55
C VAL A 12 14.09 13.64 -11.83
N ALA A 13 12.85 14.12 -11.88
CA ALA A 13 11.72 13.44 -11.27
C ALA A 13 11.35 12.14 -11.98
N ALA A 14 11.42 12.11 -13.31
CA ALA A 14 11.20 10.89 -14.10
C ALA A 14 12.24 9.82 -13.76
N LEU A 15 13.52 10.22 -13.70
CA LEU A 15 14.62 9.32 -13.30
C LEU A 15 14.43 8.83 -11.87
N ALA A 16 14.12 9.72 -10.92
CA ALA A 16 13.88 9.35 -9.53
C ALA A 16 12.68 8.39 -9.39
N ALA A 17 11.59 8.62 -10.12
CA ALA A 17 10.44 7.73 -10.13
C ALA A 17 10.80 6.35 -10.71
N ALA A 18 11.56 6.28 -11.80
CA ALA A 18 12.05 5.03 -12.37
C ALA A 18 12.97 4.28 -11.38
N VAL A 19 13.96 4.95 -10.79
CA VAL A 19 14.87 4.32 -9.82
C VAL A 19 14.13 3.79 -8.59
N LEU A 20 13.20 4.57 -8.04
CA LEU A 20 12.39 4.12 -6.89
C LEU A 20 11.52 2.92 -7.27
N TYR A 21 10.89 2.95 -8.43
CA TYR A 21 10.08 1.84 -8.92
C TYR A 21 10.90 0.54 -9.07
N LEU A 22 12.11 0.65 -9.60
CA LEU A 22 13.03 -0.47 -9.84
C LEU A 22 13.71 -1.00 -8.57
N SER A 23 13.58 -0.32 -7.43
CA SER A 23 14.23 -0.72 -6.18
C SER A 23 13.53 -1.88 -5.45
N GLY A 24 12.31 -2.26 -5.87
CA GLY A 24 11.46 -3.20 -5.16
C GLY A 24 10.92 -2.64 -3.84
N PHE A 25 11.78 -2.53 -2.82
CA PHE A 25 11.41 -2.08 -1.47
C PHE A 25 10.99 -0.60 -1.42
N LEU A 26 11.73 0.30 -2.08
CA LEU A 26 11.42 1.74 -2.08
C LEU A 26 10.41 2.14 -3.16
N ALA A 27 9.83 1.17 -3.89
CA ALA A 27 8.78 1.42 -4.89
C ALA A 27 7.56 2.12 -4.28
N VAL A 28 7.31 1.93 -2.98
CA VAL A 28 6.29 2.65 -2.22
C VAL A 28 6.45 4.17 -2.30
N LEU A 29 7.65 4.70 -2.53
CA LEU A 29 7.94 6.13 -2.64
C LEU A 29 7.86 6.66 -4.07
N THR A 30 7.59 5.82 -5.07
CA THR A 30 7.48 6.20 -6.49
C THR A 30 6.51 7.37 -6.77
N PRO A 31 5.37 7.52 -6.06
CA PRO A 31 4.50 8.69 -6.25
C PRO A 31 5.14 10.03 -5.86
N LEU A 32 6.17 10.03 -5.01
CA LEU A 32 6.71 11.23 -4.37
C LEU A 32 7.37 12.23 -5.35
N PRO A 33 8.24 11.80 -6.29
CA PRO A 33 8.78 12.71 -7.31
C PRO A 33 7.69 13.29 -8.20
N ILE A 34 6.69 12.49 -8.57
CA ILE A 34 5.55 12.92 -9.40
C ILE A 34 4.70 13.96 -8.66
N LEU A 35 4.39 13.70 -7.38
CA LEU A 35 3.70 14.64 -6.49
C LEU A 35 4.44 15.98 -6.39
N TYR A 36 5.77 15.95 -6.29
CA TYR A 36 6.60 17.15 -6.22
C TYR A 36 6.50 17.98 -7.51
N VAL A 37 6.67 17.36 -8.67
CA VAL A 37 6.54 18.04 -9.97
C VAL A 37 5.13 18.56 -10.18
N PHE A 38 4.10 17.78 -9.83
CA PHE A 38 2.71 18.20 -9.93
C PHE A 38 2.45 19.46 -9.11
N SER A 39 2.95 19.48 -7.88
CA SER A 39 2.79 20.58 -6.94
C SER A 39 3.52 21.85 -7.43
N ARG A 40 4.75 21.70 -7.91
CA ARG A 40 5.65 22.81 -8.29
C ARG A 40 5.42 23.36 -9.70
N LEU A 41 5.26 22.49 -10.70
CA LEU A 41 5.21 22.85 -12.13
C LEU A 41 3.84 22.58 -12.77
N GLY A 42 2.94 21.90 -12.06
CA GLY A 42 1.58 21.64 -12.53
C GLY A 42 1.37 20.28 -13.20
N ARG A 43 0.11 20.01 -13.54
CA ARG A 43 -0.36 18.71 -14.03
C ARG A 43 0.34 18.27 -15.32
N ARG A 44 0.51 19.17 -16.28
CA ARG A 44 1.16 18.85 -17.57
C ARG A 44 2.61 18.40 -17.39
N ALA A 45 3.37 19.05 -16.52
CA ALA A 45 4.76 18.67 -16.23
C ALA A 45 4.86 17.30 -15.52
N ALA A 46 3.94 17.02 -14.58
CA ALA A 46 3.89 15.73 -13.91
C ALA A 46 3.53 14.58 -14.86
N LEU A 47 2.60 14.81 -15.79
CA LEU A 47 2.25 13.84 -16.83
C LEU A 47 3.44 13.57 -17.75
N LYS A 48 4.20 14.61 -18.15
CA LYS A 48 5.45 14.43 -18.92
C LYS A 48 6.47 13.59 -18.15
N ALA A 49 6.70 13.88 -16.87
CA ALA A 49 7.61 13.10 -16.03
C ALA A 49 7.18 11.63 -15.93
N GLY A 50 5.88 11.40 -15.71
CA GLY A 50 5.30 10.06 -15.67
C GLY A 50 5.43 9.31 -16.99
N ALA A 51 5.16 9.96 -18.12
CA ALA A 51 5.32 9.36 -19.45
C ALA A 51 6.77 8.94 -19.72
N ILE A 52 7.75 9.77 -19.37
CA ILE A 52 9.18 9.44 -19.50
C ILE A 52 9.54 8.23 -18.62
N ALA A 53 9.05 8.20 -17.38
CA ALA A 53 9.29 7.07 -16.47
C ALA A 53 8.65 5.77 -17.00
N ILE A 54 7.43 5.85 -17.56
CA ILE A 54 6.75 4.70 -18.18
C ILE A 54 7.51 4.19 -19.39
N LEU A 55 7.97 5.07 -20.27
CA LEU A 55 8.77 4.67 -21.43
C LEU A 55 10.06 3.97 -20.99
N ALA A 56 10.78 4.55 -20.02
CA ALA A 56 11.99 3.94 -19.48
C ALA A 56 11.73 2.56 -18.86
N ALA A 57 10.70 2.45 -18.01
CA ALA A 57 10.34 1.18 -17.38
C ALA A 57 9.87 0.14 -18.41
N GLY A 58 9.01 0.53 -19.36
CA GLY A 58 8.52 -0.33 -20.43
C GLY A 58 9.65 -0.87 -21.31
N SER A 59 10.61 -0.02 -21.70
CA SER A 59 11.80 -0.46 -22.42
C SER A 59 12.62 -1.47 -21.61
N LEU A 60 12.79 -1.24 -20.30
CA LEU A 60 13.51 -2.17 -19.42
C LEU A 60 12.78 -3.52 -19.29
N TYR A 61 11.45 -3.53 -19.12
CA TYR A 61 10.67 -4.77 -19.08
C TYR A 61 10.77 -5.54 -20.39
N SER A 62 10.62 -4.87 -21.53
CA SER A 62 10.75 -5.51 -22.84
C SER A 62 12.14 -6.11 -23.04
N LEU A 63 13.21 -5.37 -22.69
CA LEU A 63 14.59 -5.86 -22.76
C LEU A 63 14.83 -7.04 -21.82
N ALA A 64 14.29 -6.99 -20.60
CA ALA A 64 14.40 -8.05 -19.61
C ALA A 64 13.78 -9.35 -20.11
N VAL A 65 12.55 -9.26 -20.61
CA VAL A 65 11.81 -10.39 -21.18
C VAL A 65 12.53 -10.97 -22.40
N MET A 66 13.04 -10.12 -23.30
CA MET A 66 13.79 -10.58 -24.48
C MET A 66 15.10 -11.28 -24.10
N LYS A 67 15.84 -10.77 -23.11
CA LYS A 67 17.18 -11.26 -22.78
C LYS A 67 17.17 -12.48 -21.85
N TYR A 68 16.30 -12.49 -20.85
CA TYR A 68 16.31 -13.49 -19.77
C TYR A 68 15.13 -14.46 -19.85
N GLY A 69 14.19 -14.25 -20.77
CA GLY A 69 13.00 -15.09 -20.89
C GLY A 69 12.24 -15.17 -19.56
N LEU A 70 11.94 -16.41 -19.12
CA LEU A 70 11.26 -16.69 -17.85
C LEU A 70 12.25 -16.91 -16.69
N ASP A 71 13.57 -16.90 -16.94
CA ASP A 71 14.63 -17.10 -15.94
C ASP A 71 15.05 -15.78 -15.29
N ALA A 72 14.04 -15.10 -14.74
CA ALA A 72 14.16 -13.83 -14.03
C ALA A 72 15.05 -13.89 -12.76
N ALA A 73 15.38 -15.10 -12.28
CA ALA A 73 16.25 -15.30 -11.12
C ALA A 73 17.70 -14.83 -11.35
N SER A 74 18.11 -14.67 -12.62
CA SER A 74 19.44 -14.16 -13.00
C SER A 74 19.50 -12.63 -13.13
N MET A 75 18.39 -11.93 -12.91
CA MET A 75 18.34 -10.48 -13.07
C MET A 75 19.06 -9.74 -11.93
N VAL A 76 20.00 -8.89 -12.32
CA VAL A 76 20.69 -7.95 -11.41
C VAL A 76 19.75 -6.89 -10.83
N LEU A 77 18.63 -6.62 -11.51
CA LEU A 77 17.67 -5.58 -11.11
C LEU A 77 16.33 -6.20 -10.66
N PRO A 78 15.82 -5.88 -9.44
CA PRO A 78 14.56 -6.41 -8.95
C PRO A 78 13.37 -5.65 -9.58
N LEU A 79 13.00 -6.05 -10.80
CA LEU A 79 11.79 -5.53 -11.43
C LEU A 79 10.55 -5.99 -10.63
N PRO A 80 9.64 -5.07 -10.25
CA PRO A 80 8.39 -5.48 -9.65
C PRO A 80 7.67 -6.54 -10.49
N ILE A 81 6.99 -7.49 -9.84
CA ILE A 81 6.19 -8.53 -10.52
C ILE A 81 7.03 -9.54 -11.32
N ILE A 82 8.36 -9.33 -11.49
CA ILE A 82 9.23 -10.27 -12.22
C ILE A 82 9.34 -11.65 -11.55
N ALA A 83 9.07 -11.73 -10.24
CA ALA A 83 8.98 -13.01 -9.53
C ALA A 83 7.89 -13.92 -10.12
N PHE A 84 6.88 -13.33 -10.77
CA PHE A 84 5.84 -14.05 -11.50
C PHE A 84 6.23 -14.37 -12.94
N ALA A 85 7.47 -14.11 -13.39
CA ALA A 85 7.87 -14.38 -14.78
C ALA A 85 7.73 -15.85 -15.16
N LYS A 86 8.03 -16.79 -14.25
CA LYS A 86 7.83 -18.23 -14.48
C LYS A 86 6.36 -18.66 -14.56
N PHE A 87 5.48 -17.79 -14.07
CA PHE A 87 4.07 -18.07 -13.88
C PHE A 87 3.24 -17.39 -14.97
N LEU A 88 3.53 -16.14 -15.32
CA LEU A 88 2.70 -15.35 -16.23
C LEU A 88 3.31 -15.25 -17.63
N PRO A 89 2.47 -15.17 -18.69
CA PRO A 89 2.97 -14.96 -20.04
C PRO A 89 3.64 -13.58 -20.18
N PRO A 90 4.65 -13.44 -21.05
CA PRO A 90 5.46 -12.22 -21.18
C PRO A 90 4.65 -10.92 -21.37
N ASN A 91 3.59 -10.96 -22.18
CA ASN A 91 2.74 -9.79 -22.44
C ASN A 91 2.00 -9.32 -21.18
N CYS A 92 1.58 -10.26 -20.32
CA CYS A 92 0.94 -9.95 -19.05
C CYS A 92 1.94 -9.34 -18.06
N LEU A 93 3.16 -9.86 -18.03
CA LEU A 93 4.24 -9.34 -17.19
C LEU A 93 4.57 -7.88 -17.53
N ILE A 94 4.75 -7.58 -18.82
CA ILE A 94 5.02 -6.22 -19.31
C ILE A 94 3.84 -5.29 -18.99
N ALA A 95 2.60 -5.74 -19.24
CA ALA A 95 1.41 -4.96 -18.94
C ALA A 95 1.30 -4.67 -17.44
N LEU A 96 1.38 -5.67 -16.58
CA LEU A 96 1.32 -5.50 -15.13
C LEU A 96 2.41 -4.54 -14.63
N GLY A 97 3.64 -4.65 -15.12
CA GLY A 97 4.73 -3.74 -14.78
C GLY A 97 4.40 -2.27 -15.14
N ILE A 98 4.00 -2.02 -16.39
CA ILE A 98 3.67 -0.67 -16.86
C ILE A 98 2.46 -0.08 -16.11
N PHE A 99 1.38 -0.85 -15.98
CA PHE A 99 0.17 -0.39 -15.30
C PHE A 99 0.40 -0.20 -13.79
N TYR A 100 1.31 -0.97 -13.18
CA TYR A 100 1.71 -0.76 -11.80
C TYR A 100 2.46 0.57 -11.60
N LEU A 101 3.34 0.95 -12.53
CA LEU A 101 3.96 2.28 -12.51
C LEU A 101 2.94 3.40 -12.75
N LEU A 102 1.99 3.17 -13.67
CA LEU A 102 0.89 4.09 -13.93
C LEU A 102 0.04 4.33 -12.66
N SER A 103 -0.22 3.29 -11.86
CA SER A 103 -0.89 3.43 -10.55
C SER A 103 -0.16 4.40 -9.63
N PHE A 104 1.17 4.34 -9.54
CA PHE A 104 1.93 5.28 -8.72
C PHE A 104 1.87 6.72 -9.25
N ILE A 105 1.91 6.90 -10.57
CA ILE A 105 1.77 8.22 -11.20
C ILE A 105 0.39 8.81 -10.90
N MET A 106 -0.67 8.00 -10.99
CA MET A 106 -2.03 8.42 -10.67
C MET A 106 -2.21 8.74 -9.19
N ILE A 107 -1.62 7.95 -8.28
CA ILE A 107 -1.59 8.25 -6.84
C ILE A 107 -0.91 9.61 -6.59
N GLY A 108 0.28 9.82 -7.15
CA GLY A 108 1.05 11.07 -6.98
C GLY A 108 0.31 12.29 -7.52
N GLY A 109 -0.35 12.14 -8.67
CA GLY A 109 -1.21 13.17 -9.25
C GLY A 109 -2.44 13.49 -8.39
N SER A 110 -3.15 12.48 -7.90
CA SER A 110 -4.33 12.65 -7.04
C SER A 110 -3.99 13.30 -5.70
N ILE A 111 -2.89 12.89 -5.07
CA ILE A 111 -2.38 13.56 -3.85
C ILE A 111 -2.02 15.02 -4.15
N GLY A 112 -1.40 15.29 -5.31
CA GLY A 112 -1.03 16.64 -5.74
C GLY A 112 -2.24 17.54 -5.99
N ASP A 113 -3.30 16.99 -6.57
CA ASP A 113 -4.57 17.70 -6.78
C ASP A 113 -5.25 18.02 -5.44
N GLY A 114 -5.33 17.03 -4.54
CA GLY A 114 -5.84 17.24 -3.18
C GLY A 114 -5.03 18.27 -2.39
N PHE A 115 -3.70 18.30 -2.58
CA PHE A 115 -2.82 19.31 -1.97
C PHE A 115 -3.10 20.72 -2.49
N LYS A 116 -3.22 20.90 -3.82
CA LYS A 116 -3.51 22.21 -4.42
C LYS A 116 -4.91 22.72 -4.08
N LYS A 117 -5.91 21.84 -4.15
CA LYS A 117 -7.32 22.15 -3.84
C LYS A 117 -7.62 22.22 -2.34
N ARG A 118 -6.64 21.93 -1.48
CA ARG A 118 -6.77 21.88 -0.01
C ARG A 118 -7.91 20.97 0.46
N VAL A 119 -8.12 19.87 -0.26
CA VAL A 119 -9.12 18.87 0.07
C VAL A 119 -8.68 18.14 1.35
N GLY A 120 -9.66 17.73 2.18
CA GLY A 120 -9.37 16.98 3.41
C GLY A 120 -8.56 15.70 3.17
N ILE A 121 -7.83 15.26 4.19
CA ILE A 121 -6.92 14.11 4.12
C ILE A 121 -7.65 12.85 3.68
N PHE A 122 -8.82 12.57 4.27
CA PHE A 122 -9.62 11.40 3.93
C PHE A 122 -10.04 11.39 2.46
N LYS A 123 -10.62 12.50 1.96
CA LYS A 123 -11.07 12.61 0.56
C LYS A 123 -9.91 12.52 -0.43
N THR A 124 -8.76 13.13 -0.10
CA THR A 124 -7.54 13.03 -0.91
C THR A 124 -7.04 11.59 -0.94
N GLY A 125 -6.96 10.92 0.21
CA GLY A 125 -6.56 9.52 0.30
C GLY A 125 -7.48 8.59 -0.48
N LEU A 126 -8.80 8.76 -0.33
CA LEU A 126 -9.80 8.00 -1.08
C LEU A 126 -9.65 8.19 -2.60
N SER A 127 -9.49 9.44 -3.06
CA SER A 127 -9.27 9.71 -4.49
C SER A 127 -7.97 9.09 -5.03
N ALA A 128 -6.92 9.05 -4.21
CA ALA A 128 -5.66 8.42 -4.58
C ALA A 128 -5.76 6.89 -4.61
N MET A 129 -6.49 6.28 -3.68
CA MET A 129 -6.78 4.84 -3.69
C MET A 129 -7.53 4.43 -4.95
N ILE A 130 -8.63 5.14 -5.28
CA ILE A 130 -9.43 4.86 -6.48
C ILE A 130 -8.59 5.07 -7.75
N ALA A 131 -7.86 6.19 -7.84
CA ALA A 131 -7.02 6.48 -8.99
C ALA A 131 -5.89 5.45 -9.17
N GLY A 132 -5.31 4.96 -8.07
CA GLY A 132 -4.27 3.94 -8.09
C GLY A 132 -4.76 2.53 -8.42
N SER A 133 -6.00 2.18 -8.04
CA SER A 133 -6.55 0.84 -8.31
C SER A 133 -7.00 0.68 -9.77
N LEU A 134 -7.48 1.74 -10.42
CA LEU A 134 -8.02 1.67 -11.78
C LEU A 134 -7.05 1.05 -12.82
N PRO A 135 -5.77 1.50 -12.93
CA PRO A 135 -4.82 0.88 -13.84
C PRO A 135 -4.62 -0.61 -13.57
N MET A 136 -4.64 -1.03 -12.31
CA MET A 136 -4.40 -2.43 -11.95
C MET A 136 -5.58 -3.33 -12.25
N VAL A 137 -6.81 -2.82 -12.12
CA VAL A 137 -8.01 -3.52 -12.59
C VAL A 137 -7.96 -3.72 -14.10
N VAL A 138 -7.56 -2.69 -14.85
CA VAL A 138 -7.42 -2.79 -16.32
C VAL A 138 -6.34 -3.81 -16.70
N ALA A 139 -5.20 -3.81 -16.02
CA ALA A 139 -4.14 -4.77 -16.26
C ALA A 139 -4.56 -6.20 -15.92
N ALA A 140 -5.24 -6.41 -14.79
CA ALA A 140 -5.77 -7.72 -14.41
C ALA A 140 -6.81 -8.22 -15.42
N ALA A 141 -7.73 -7.36 -15.88
CA ALA A 141 -8.70 -7.71 -16.91
C ALA A 141 -8.03 -8.07 -18.26
N TYR A 142 -6.98 -7.32 -18.64
CA TYR A 142 -6.17 -7.64 -19.82
C TYR A 142 -5.50 -9.02 -19.68
N CYS A 143 -4.90 -9.31 -18.53
CA CYS A 143 -4.24 -10.60 -18.28
C CYS A 143 -5.23 -11.75 -18.29
N TYR A 144 -6.37 -11.58 -17.63
CA TYR A 144 -7.46 -12.55 -17.61
C TYR A 144 -7.99 -12.83 -19.02
N ALA A 145 -8.17 -11.81 -19.86
CA ALA A 145 -8.61 -11.98 -21.24
C ALA A 145 -7.59 -12.73 -22.12
N LYS A 146 -6.30 -12.70 -21.77
CA LYS A 146 -5.23 -13.36 -22.53
C LYS A 146 -4.88 -14.76 -22.00
N ALA A 147 -5.11 -15.03 -20.72
CA ALA A 147 -4.81 -16.31 -20.07
C ALA A 147 -5.86 -16.65 -19.00
N PRO A 148 -7.14 -16.89 -19.38
CA PRO A 148 -8.24 -17.03 -18.43
C PRO A 148 -8.12 -18.28 -17.54
N ALA A 149 -7.59 -19.39 -18.08
CA ALA A 149 -7.40 -20.63 -17.34
C ALA A 149 -6.07 -20.68 -16.55
N GLY A 150 -5.07 -19.86 -16.92
CA GLY A 150 -3.72 -19.92 -16.36
C GLY A 150 -3.55 -19.07 -15.10
N MET A 151 -4.05 -17.83 -15.10
CA MET A 151 -3.63 -16.84 -14.10
C MET A 151 -3.93 -17.25 -12.65
N LEU A 152 -5.11 -17.81 -12.36
CA LEU A 152 -5.44 -18.22 -10.99
C LEU A 152 -4.67 -19.46 -10.55
N LEU A 153 -4.50 -20.42 -11.47
CA LEU A 153 -3.77 -21.67 -11.23
C LEU A 153 -2.28 -21.40 -11.00
N GLU A 154 -1.71 -20.49 -11.79
CA GLU A 154 -0.30 -20.08 -11.72
C GLU A 154 0.00 -19.31 -10.43
N VAL A 155 -0.88 -18.40 -9.99
CA VAL A 155 -0.71 -17.70 -8.71
C VAL A 155 -0.87 -18.68 -7.53
N ARG A 156 -1.76 -19.67 -7.62
CA ARG A 156 -1.86 -20.75 -6.61
C ARG A 156 -0.56 -21.53 -6.53
N ALA A 157 -0.02 -21.95 -7.68
CA ALA A 157 1.26 -22.68 -7.75
C ALA A 157 2.42 -21.88 -7.14
N TYR A 158 2.44 -20.55 -7.31
CA TYR A 158 3.40 -19.68 -6.64
C TYR A 158 3.31 -19.75 -5.11
N PHE A 159 2.09 -19.68 -4.55
CA PHE A 159 1.90 -19.78 -3.10
C PHE A 159 2.24 -21.18 -2.57
N GLU A 160 1.88 -22.24 -3.28
CA GLU A 160 2.24 -23.62 -2.90
C GLU A 160 3.77 -23.80 -2.91
N GLN A 161 4.46 -23.32 -3.95
CA GLN A 161 5.92 -23.34 -4.01
C GLN A 161 6.57 -22.50 -2.91
N ALA A 162 5.98 -21.36 -2.54
CA ALA A 162 6.46 -20.54 -1.43
C ALA A 162 6.40 -21.30 -0.10
N VAL A 163 5.34 -22.06 0.17
CA VAL A 163 5.22 -22.90 1.38
C VAL A 163 6.33 -23.96 1.43
N VAL A 164 6.56 -24.65 0.31
CA VAL A 164 7.65 -25.64 0.19
C VAL A 164 9.01 -25.00 0.44
N SER A 165 9.26 -23.83 -0.16
CA SER A 165 10.53 -23.11 -0.02
C SER A 165 10.78 -22.69 1.43
N ILE A 166 9.75 -22.25 2.15
CA ILE A 166 9.84 -21.91 3.57
C ILE A 166 10.17 -23.16 4.40
N ALA A 167 9.56 -24.30 4.10
CA ALA A 167 9.85 -25.56 4.79
C ALA A 167 11.30 -26.00 4.59
N GLU A 168 11.84 -25.88 3.37
CA GLU A 168 13.24 -26.19 3.06
C GLU A 168 14.23 -25.26 3.77
N ILE A 169 13.94 -23.95 3.82
CA ILE A 169 14.76 -22.98 4.58
C ILE A 169 14.77 -23.32 6.07
N ASN A 170 13.63 -23.69 6.65
CA ASN A 170 13.57 -24.07 8.06
C ASN A 170 14.33 -25.37 8.33
N ARG A 171 14.16 -26.40 7.47
CA ARG A 171 14.90 -27.66 7.59
C ARG A 171 16.40 -27.45 7.47
N SER A 172 16.86 -26.63 6.53
CA SER A 172 18.28 -26.29 6.37
C SER A 172 18.83 -25.44 7.52
N ALA A 173 17.99 -24.69 8.23
CA ALA A 173 18.35 -23.99 9.47
C ALA A 173 18.32 -24.91 10.72
N GLY A 174 18.15 -26.22 10.56
CA GLY A 174 18.10 -27.19 11.67
C GLY A 174 16.77 -27.22 12.43
N ILE A 175 15.77 -26.46 11.97
CA ILE A 175 14.41 -26.48 12.52
C ILE A 175 13.66 -27.58 11.79
N SER A 176 13.49 -28.74 12.44
CA SER A 176 12.71 -29.87 11.91
C SER A 176 11.77 -30.39 13.01
N GLY A 177 10.53 -30.74 12.64
CA GLY A 177 9.53 -31.24 13.58
C GLY A 177 8.11 -31.25 13.00
N ALA A 178 7.18 -31.85 13.74
CA ALA A 178 5.74 -31.96 13.41
C ALA A 178 5.08 -30.67 12.87
N PRO A 179 5.47 -29.43 13.30
CA PRO A 179 4.92 -28.20 12.73
C PRO A 179 5.22 -27.99 11.23
N ILE A 180 6.37 -28.46 10.72
CA ILE A 180 6.77 -28.27 9.31
C ILE A 180 6.05 -29.27 8.41
N ASP A 181 5.88 -30.51 8.86
CA ASP A 181 5.17 -31.53 8.08
C ASP A 181 3.68 -31.21 8.00
N LEU A 182 3.10 -30.63 9.06
CA LEU A 182 1.73 -30.08 9.03
C LEU A 182 1.58 -28.92 8.03
N LEU A 183 2.58 -28.02 7.93
CA LEU A 183 2.56 -26.92 6.95
C LEU A 183 2.59 -27.46 5.51
N LEU A 184 3.35 -28.52 5.25
CA LEU A 184 3.43 -29.16 3.94
C LEU A 184 2.13 -29.90 3.59
N ASP A 185 1.55 -30.63 4.56
CA ASP A 185 0.25 -31.32 4.40
C ASP A 185 -0.89 -30.33 4.10
N LYS A 186 -0.85 -29.14 4.70
CA LYS A 186 -1.86 -28.08 4.51
C LYS A 186 -1.46 -27.03 3.47
N SER A 187 -0.42 -27.26 2.68
CA SER A 187 0.11 -26.28 1.71
C SER A 187 -0.95 -25.73 0.76
N SER A 188 -1.83 -26.59 0.25
CA SER A 188 -2.88 -26.17 -0.69
C SER A 188 -4.01 -25.37 -0.01
N GLU A 189 -4.33 -25.68 1.25
CA GLU A 189 -5.29 -24.92 2.05
C GLU A 189 -4.72 -23.53 2.40
N ILE A 190 -3.45 -23.47 2.79
CA ILE A 190 -2.72 -22.23 3.03
C ILE A 190 -2.67 -21.37 1.76
N ALA A 191 -2.37 -21.96 0.60
CA ALA A 191 -2.36 -21.26 -0.68
C ALA A 191 -3.74 -20.72 -1.05
N SER A 192 -4.79 -21.51 -0.84
CA SER A 192 -6.18 -21.10 -1.08
C SER A 192 -6.60 -19.95 -0.15
N PHE A 193 -6.23 -20.01 1.13
CA PHE A 193 -6.46 -18.93 2.07
C PHE A 193 -5.65 -17.66 1.69
N ALA A 194 -4.38 -17.80 1.34
CA ALA A 194 -3.52 -16.70 0.89
C ALA A 194 -4.12 -16.00 -0.31
N LEU A 195 -4.57 -16.75 -1.33
CA LEU A 195 -5.30 -16.23 -2.48
C LEU A 195 -6.57 -15.50 -2.09
N SER A 196 -7.34 -16.05 -1.14
CA SER A 196 -8.59 -15.44 -0.69
C SER A 196 -8.39 -14.04 -0.09
N ILE A 197 -7.24 -13.78 0.55
CA ILE A 197 -6.95 -12.48 1.18
C ILE A 197 -6.15 -11.51 0.31
N VAL A 198 -5.71 -11.92 -0.90
CA VAL A 198 -4.98 -11.07 -1.87
C VAL A 198 -5.65 -9.70 -2.08
N PRO A 199 -7.00 -9.57 -2.23
CA PRO A 199 -7.63 -8.27 -2.40
C PRO A 199 -7.34 -7.30 -1.24
N SER A 200 -7.41 -7.78 0.01
CA SER A 200 -7.09 -6.98 1.19
C SER A 200 -5.60 -6.65 1.29
N ILE A 201 -4.71 -7.53 0.85
CA ILE A 201 -3.27 -7.25 0.79
C ILE A 201 -2.99 -6.10 -0.19
N PHE A 202 -3.57 -6.13 -1.40
CA PHE A 202 -3.45 -5.03 -2.36
C PHE A 202 -4.03 -3.72 -1.81
N PHE A 203 -5.17 -3.80 -1.12
CA PHE A 203 -5.76 -2.64 -0.47
C PHE A 203 -4.84 -2.05 0.61
N ILE A 204 -4.29 -2.87 1.50
CA ILE A 204 -3.35 -2.46 2.55
C ILE A 204 -2.10 -1.84 1.94
N TYR A 205 -1.55 -2.47 0.90
CA TYR A 205 -0.39 -1.95 0.19
C TYR A 205 -0.66 -0.58 -0.42
N GLY A 206 -1.77 -0.43 -1.15
CA GLY A 206 -2.19 0.86 -1.69
C GLY A 206 -2.40 1.92 -0.60
N LEU A 207 -3.03 1.52 0.52
CA LEU A 207 -3.27 2.39 1.66
C LEU A 207 -1.94 2.87 2.28
N ALA A 208 -0.95 1.99 2.41
CA ALA A 208 0.38 2.34 2.89
C ALA A 208 1.10 3.29 1.92
N VAL A 209 1.07 3.01 0.62
CA VAL A 209 1.62 3.90 -0.43
C VAL A 209 1.00 5.29 -0.32
N VAL A 210 -0.32 5.39 -0.28
CA VAL A 210 -1.03 6.67 -0.17
C VAL A 210 -0.66 7.38 1.13
N ALA A 211 -0.73 6.71 2.29
CA ALA A 211 -0.46 7.32 3.59
C ALA A 211 0.99 7.83 3.70
N ILE A 212 1.97 7.02 3.30
CA ILE A 212 3.39 7.39 3.34
C ILE A 212 3.66 8.60 2.43
N ASN A 213 3.16 8.58 1.20
CA ASN A 213 3.38 9.68 0.26
C ASN A 213 2.64 10.96 0.68
N MET A 214 1.48 10.86 1.32
CA MET A 214 0.82 12.03 1.90
C MET A 214 1.61 12.63 3.06
N ILE A 215 2.13 11.80 3.97
CA ILE A 215 2.93 12.24 5.13
C ILE A 215 4.25 12.86 4.68
N LEU A 216 5.02 12.15 3.85
CA LEU A 216 6.33 12.60 3.36
C LEU A 216 6.20 13.77 2.37
N GLY A 217 5.25 13.66 1.44
CA GLY A 217 4.96 14.70 0.46
C GLY A 217 4.63 16.01 1.15
N ARG A 218 3.72 16.01 2.13
CA ARG A 218 3.41 17.21 2.92
C ARG A 218 4.66 17.81 3.58
N ARG A 219 5.51 16.99 4.21
CA ARG A 219 6.75 17.47 4.85
C ARG A 219 7.69 18.15 3.85
N ILE A 220 7.90 17.54 2.68
CA ILE A 220 8.76 18.07 1.62
C ILE A 220 8.17 19.37 1.05
N LEU A 221 6.87 19.38 0.78
CA LEU A 221 6.21 20.51 0.13
C LEU A 221 6.16 21.75 1.06
N ILE A 222 5.86 21.57 2.35
CA ILE A 222 5.85 22.66 3.34
C ILE A 222 7.24 23.27 3.53
N ARG A 223 8.30 22.44 3.61
CA ARG A 223 9.69 22.93 3.71
C ARG A 223 10.12 23.77 2.50
N ARG A 224 9.40 23.65 1.38
CA ARG A 224 9.62 24.43 0.15
C ARG A 224 8.63 25.60 0.02
N GLY A 225 7.96 25.99 1.10
CA GLY A 225 7.06 27.15 1.15
C GLY A 225 5.63 26.89 0.64
N MET A 226 5.28 25.64 0.26
CA MET A 226 3.95 25.33 -0.26
C MET A 226 2.96 25.02 0.87
N ARG A 227 1.78 25.62 0.82
CA ARG A 227 0.67 25.37 1.75
C ARG A 227 -0.32 24.38 1.11
N GLY A 228 -0.75 23.35 1.84
CA GLY A 228 -1.68 22.34 1.34
C GLY A 228 -2.54 21.71 2.43
N PHE A 229 -3.02 20.48 2.19
CA PHE A 229 -3.98 19.80 3.08
C PHE A 229 -3.47 19.62 4.52
N GLY A 230 -4.42 19.38 5.42
CA GLY A 230 -4.23 19.35 6.87
C GLY A 230 -3.20 18.33 7.38
N ASP A 231 -2.98 18.36 8.69
CA ASP A 231 -2.03 17.47 9.35
C ASP A 231 -2.56 16.03 9.50
N PHE A 232 -1.75 15.00 9.22
CA PHE A 232 -2.12 13.60 9.39
C PHE A 232 -2.57 13.26 10.81
N ALA A 233 -2.12 13.97 11.85
CA ALA A 233 -2.64 13.80 13.21
C ALA A 233 -4.13 14.18 13.36
N LYS A 234 -4.72 14.84 12.36
CA LYS A 234 -6.16 15.12 12.25
C LYS A 234 -6.90 14.10 11.38
N PHE A 235 -6.22 13.07 10.85
CA PHE A 235 -6.85 12.02 10.06
C PHE A 235 -7.89 11.27 10.90
N ARG A 236 -9.13 11.26 10.43
CA ARG A 236 -10.25 10.58 11.06
C ARG A 236 -11.12 10.00 9.95
N LEU A 237 -11.53 8.75 10.13
CA LEU A 237 -12.45 8.09 9.22
C LEU A 237 -13.90 8.59 9.44
N PRO A 238 -14.76 8.52 8.41
CA PRO A 238 -16.19 8.72 8.60
C PRO A 238 -16.74 7.78 9.67
N ASP A 239 -17.52 8.30 10.62
CA ASP A 239 -18.05 7.53 11.75
C ASP A 239 -18.91 6.34 11.27
N ALA A 240 -19.57 6.47 10.11
CA ALA A 240 -20.36 5.40 9.50
C ALA A 240 -19.57 4.13 9.16
N LEU A 241 -18.24 4.18 8.99
CA LEU A 241 -17.43 3.01 8.68
C LEU A 241 -17.39 1.97 9.80
N VAL A 242 -17.78 2.35 11.03
CA VAL A 242 -17.93 1.39 12.12
C VAL A 242 -19.01 0.35 11.79
N TRP A 243 -20.08 0.76 11.14
CA TRP A 243 -21.14 -0.16 10.73
C TRP A 243 -20.64 -1.18 9.71
N ALA A 244 -19.68 -0.80 8.86
CA ALA A 244 -19.02 -1.76 7.97
C ALA A 244 -18.20 -2.80 8.75
N VAL A 245 -17.57 -2.43 9.87
CA VAL A 245 -16.86 -3.39 10.75
C VAL A 245 -17.85 -4.38 11.33
N ILE A 246 -18.96 -3.88 11.88
CA ILE A 246 -20.03 -4.71 12.47
C ILE A 246 -20.62 -5.63 11.39
N ALA A 247 -20.97 -5.09 10.22
CA ALA A 247 -21.56 -5.86 9.13
C ALA A 247 -20.62 -6.98 8.64
N ASN A 248 -19.33 -6.71 8.44
CA ASN A 248 -18.38 -7.74 8.02
C ASN A 248 -18.10 -8.76 9.14
N GLY A 249 -18.07 -8.33 10.40
CA GLY A 249 -17.95 -9.24 11.55
C GLY A 249 -19.14 -10.18 11.68
N THR A 250 -20.37 -9.65 11.56
CA THR A 250 -21.60 -10.45 11.55
C THR A 250 -21.62 -11.40 10.36
N LEU A 251 -21.25 -10.93 9.16
CA LEU A 251 -21.18 -11.77 7.96
C LEU A 251 -20.16 -12.91 8.12
N PHE A 252 -19.01 -12.64 8.76
CA PHE A 252 -18.01 -13.66 9.05
C PHE A 252 -18.56 -14.77 9.93
N PHE A 253 -19.20 -14.41 11.05
CA PHE A 253 -19.77 -15.41 11.97
C PHE A 253 -20.97 -16.13 11.37
N ALA A 254 -21.87 -15.43 10.69
CA ALA A 254 -23.00 -16.03 9.98
C ALA A 254 -22.53 -17.02 8.91
N ASN A 255 -21.48 -16.67 8.15
CA ASN A 255 -20.91 -17.59 7.18
C ASN A 255 -20.29 -18.83 7.84
N LYS A 256 -19.53 -18.63 8.92
CA LYS A 256 -18.83 -19.71 9.63
C LYS A 256 -19.78 -20.72 10.30
N TYR A 257 -20.94 -20.27 10.78
CA TYR A 257 -21.84 -21.10 11.59
C TYR A 257 -23.18 -21.45 10.91
N THR A 258 -23.53 -20.81 9.78
CA THR A 258 -24.86 -20.97 9.18
C THR A 258 -24.81 -21.17 7.68
N THR A 259 -24.17 -20.27 6.93
CA THR A 259 -24.31 -20.23 5.45
C THR A 259 -23.26 -21.05 4.69
N ASP A 260 -22.03 -21.14 5.20
CA ASP A 260 -20.88 -21.80 4.57
C ASP A 260 -20.66 -21.43 3.08
N SER A 261 -20.86 -20.15 2.74
CA SER A 261 -20.67 -19.61 1.40
C SER A 261 -19.26 -19.07 1.20
N ILE A 262 -18.59 -19.54 0.14
CA ILE A 262 -17.24 -19.09 -0.25
C ILE A 262 -17.20 -17.58 -0.51
N MET A 263 -18.20 -17.05 -1.22
CA MET A 263 -18.26 -15.62 -1.54
C MET A 263 -18.47 -14.76 -0.29
N ALA A 264 -19.41 -15.14 0.58
CA ALA A 264 -19.68 -14.40 1.82
C ALA A 264 -18.46 -14.42 2.75
N GLY A 265 -17.80 -15.58 2.89
CA GLY A 265 -16.56 -15.71 3.64
C GLY A 265 -15.44 -14.80 3.09
N THR A 266 -15.24 -14.80 1.78
CA THR A 266 -14.20 -13.98 1.12
C THR A 266 -14.46 -12.48 1.32
N VAL A 267 -15.70 -12.03 1.14
CA VAL A 267 -16.09 -10.62 1.36
C VAL A 267 -15.88 -10.23 2.82
N ALA A 268 -16.35 -11.05 3.76
CA ALA A 268 -16.23 -10.76 5.19
C ALA A 268 -14.76 -10.64 5.64
N VAL A 269 -13.92 -11.61 5.27
CA VAL A 269 -12.51 -11.64 5.68
C VAL A 269 -11.75 -10.45 5.08
N ASN A 270 -11.88 -10.18 3.77
CA ASN A 270 -11.19 -9.05 3.15
C ASN A 270 -11.70 -7.71 3.67
N GLY A 271 -13.00 -7.59 3.93
CA GLY A 271 -13.61 -6.41 4.52
C GLY A 271 -13.07 -6.12 5.92
N ILE A 272 -13.02 -7.14 6.79
CA ILE A 272 -12.43 -7.03 8.13
C ILE A 272 -10.96 -6.60 8.03
N ILE A 273 -10.13 -7.30 7.27
CA ILE A 273 -8.69 -7.00 7.15
C ILE A 273 -8.46 -5.56 6.66
N SER A 274 -9.21 -5.14 5.64
CA SER A 274 -9.11 -3.79 5.07
C SER A 274 -9.53 -2.72 6.07
N LEU A 275 -10.64 -2.93 6.79
CA LEU A 275 -11.13 -1.99 7.81
C LEU A 275 -10.17 -1.91 9.01
N LEU A 276 -9.62 -3.04 9.48
CA LEU A 276 -8.62 -3.06 10.55
C LEU A 276 -7.40 -2.22 10.16
N ALA A 277 -6.92 -2.29 8.91
CA ALA A 277 -5.82 -1.47 8.43
C ALA A 277 -6.16 0.03 8.37
N MET A 278 -7.39 0.39 8.00
CA MET A 278 -7.86 1.78 8.03
C MET A 278 -7.90 2.32 9.47
N TYR A 279 -8.47 1.54 10.40
CA TYR A 279 -8.52 1.91 11.81
C TYR A 279 -7.14 1.89 12.48
N PHE A 280 -6.22 1.05 12.01
CA PHE A 280 -4.81 1.11 12.41
C PHE A 280 -4.20 2.48 12.08
N LEU A 281 -4.40 3.00 10.87
CA LEU A 281 -3.94 4.35 10.50
C LEU A 281 -4.58 5.45 11.34
N GLN A 282 -5.88 5.33 11.64
CA GLN A 282 -6.55 6.26 12.56
C GLN A 282 -5.95 6.17 13.97
N GLY A 283 -5.66 4.97 14.47
CA GLY A 283 -4.99 4.74 15.75
C GLY A 283 -3.62 5.40 15.81
N ILE A 284 -2.80 5.26 14.77
CA ILE A 284 -1.52 5.99 14.64
C ILE A 284 -1.75 7.50 14.68
N ALA A 285 -2.77 8.02 13.99
CA ALA A 285 -3.10 9.44 14.01
C ALA A 285 -3.53 9.94 15.40
N VAL A 286 -4.29 9.14 16.16
CA VAL A 286 -4.65 9.43 17.57
C VAL A 286 -3.41 9.46 18.43
N ILE A 287 -2.56 8.43 18.36
CA ILE A 287 -1.32 8.37 19.15
C ILE A 287 -0.40 9.55 18.81
N ALA A 288 -0.23 9.86 17.53
CA ALA A 288 0.54 11.02 17.09
C ALA A 288 -0.04 12.35 17.61
N PHE A 289 -1.37 12.48 17.67
CA PHE A 289 -2.04 13.63 18.27
C PHE A 289 -1.76 13.71 19.79
N VAL A 290 -1.89 12.59 20.51
CA VAL A 290 -1.62 12.52 21.95
C VAL A 290 -0.15 12.82 22.27
N LEU A 291 0.79 12.28 21.50
CA LEU A 291 2.22 12.51 21.71
C LEU A 291 2.70 13.93 21.41
N ARG A 292 1.96 14.72 20.61
CA ARG A 292 2.32 16.12 20.33
C ARG A 292 2.21 17.04 21.53
N GLY A 293 1.21 16.84 22.38
CA GLY A 293 1.08 17.62 23.61
C GLY A 293 2.10 17.24 24.68
N ILE A 294 2.90 16.19 24.48
CA ILE A 294 4.06 15.91 25.33
C ILE A 294 5.21 16.84 24.89
N LYS A 295 5.58 17.80 25.75
CA LYS A 295 6.64 18.79 25.49
C LYS A 295 8.05 18.16 25.44
N LYS A 296 8.30 17.08 26.20
CA LYS A 296 9.62 16.42 26.29
C LYS A 296 9.88 15.51 25.07
N PRO A 297 10.89 15.80 24.21
CA PRO A 297 11.14 15.01 23.00
C PRO A 297 11.65 13.59 23.29
N ALA A 298 12.43 13.41 24.36
CA ALA A 298 12.92 12.09 24.79
C ALA A 298 11.77 11.14 25.13
N LEU A 299 10.78 11.60 25.91
CA LEU A 299 9.61 10.80 26.25
C LEU A 299 8.81 10.39 25.01
N ARG A 300 8.64 11.31 24.05
CA ARG A 300 8.00 11.00 22.76
C ARG A 300 8.77 9.91 22.00
N MET A 301 10.10 9.98 21.99
CA MET A 301 10.96 9.00 21.33
C MET A 301 10.85 7.63 22.00
N ILE A 302 10.83 7.57 23.34
CA ILE A 302 10.64 6.33 24.10
C ILE A 302 9.31 5.65 23.72
N VAL A 303 8.21 6.40 23.61
CA VAL A 303 6.92 5.80 23.19
C VAL A 303 7.00 5.26 21.76
N TYR A 304 7.66 5.95 20.82
CA TYR A 304 7.85 5.41 19.47
C TYR A 304 8.69 4.15 19.45
N ILE A 305 9.79 4.11 20.22
CA ILE A 305 10.65 2.93 20.34
C ILE A 305 9.85 1.77 20.94
N PHE A 306 9.05 2.02 21.99
CA PHE A 306 8.17 1.02 22.59
C PHE A 306 7.18 0.45 21.57
N ILE A 307 6.52 1.30 20.78
CA ILE A 307 5.59 0.87 19.73
C ILE A 307 6.29 -0.01 18.70
N ILE A 308 7.52 0.34 18.30
CA ILE A 308 8.29 -0.44 17.31
C ILE A 308 8.74 -1.79 17.89
N PHE A 309 9.29 -1.78 19.10
CA PHE A 309 9.81 -3.00 19.74
C PHE A 309 8.70 -3.99 20.08
N PHE A 310 7.56 -3.48 20.58
CA PHE A 310 6.39 -4.30 20.94
C PHE A 310 5.33 -4.31 19.84
N PHE A 311 5.71 -4.07 18.58
CA PHE A 311 4.78 -3.90 17.46
C PHE A 311 3.77 -5.05 17.34
N ARG A 312 4.22 -6.30 17.52
CA ARG A 312 3.35 -7.49 17.44
C ARG A 312 2.14 -7.37 18.35
N THR A 313 2.34 -7.03 19.62
CA THR A 313 1.27 -6.94 20.62
C THR A 313 0.55 -5.59 20.56
N VAL A 314 1.30 -4.50 20.39
CA VAL A 314 0.76 -3.13 20.40
C VAL A 314 -0.07 -2.83 19.16
N SER A 315 0.17 -3.50 18.03
CA SER A 315 -0.59 -3.29 16.79
C SER A 315 -2.10 -3.46 16.96
N ILE A 316 -2.53 -4.49 17.69
CA ILE A 316 -3.95 -4.73 18.01
C ILE A 316 -4.51 -3.57 18.85
N ALA A 317 -3.77 -3.16 19.89
CA ALA A 317 -4.16 -2.02 20.71
C ALA A 317 -4.28 -0.72 19.89
N ILE A 318 -3.41 -0.50 18.90
CA ILE A 318 -3.50 0.65 17.99
C ILE A 318 -4.81 0.61 17.19
N VAL A 319 -5.21 -0.55 16.67
CA VAL A 319 -6.49 -0.71 15.97
C VAL A 319 -7.65 -0.40 16.91
N CYS A 320 -7.65 -0.96 18.13
CA CYS A 320 -8.68 -0.70 19.13
C CYS A 320 -8.78 0.79 19.47
N VAL A 321 -7.65 1.48 19.64
CA VAL A 321 -7.61 2.93 19.85
C VAL A 321 -8.21 3.68 18.67
N GLY A 322 -7.88 3.28 17.44
CA GLY A 322 -8.43 3.88 16.22
C GLY A 322 -9.95 3.73 16.12
N LEU A 323 -10.48 2.54 16.44
CA LEU A 323 -11.91 2.26 16.44
C LEU A 323 -12.63 3.02 17.58
N ALA A 324 -12.08 2.98 18.79
CA ALA A 324 -12.65 3.64 19.96
C ALA A 324 -12.71 5.18 19.83
N ASP A 325 -11.80 5.78 19.05
CA ASP A 325 -11.80 7.22 18.78
C ASP A 325 -13.06 7.73 18.07
N VAL A 326 -13.82 6.85 17.40
CA VAL A 326 -15.10 7.21 16.77
C VAL A 326 -16.10 7.70 17.83
N TRP A 327 -16.26 6.94 18.92
CA TRP A 327 -17.19 7.27 20.00
C TRP A 327 -16.57 8.15 21.08
N ILE A 328 -15.36 7.81 21.55
CA ILE A 328 -14.73 8.49 22.69
C ILE A 328 -14.19 9.87 22.29
N ASN A 329 -13.79 10.04 21.02
CA ASN A 329 -13.23 11.28 20.47
C ASN A 329 -12.10 11.83 21.37
N PHE A 330 -11.05 11.03 21.53
CA PHE A 330 -9.92 11.31 22.44
C PHE A 330 -9.30 12.69 22.18
N ARG A 331 -9.32 13.12 20.92
CA ARG A 331 -8.74 14.40 20.48
C ARG A 331 -9.52 15.60 20.98
N LEU A 332 -10.86 15.55 20.94
CA LEU A 332 -11.71 16.62 21.46
C LEU A 332 -11.63 16.72 22.99
N LYS A 333 -11.66 15.57 23.68
CA LYS A 333 -11.58 15.52 25.14
C LYS A 333 -10.30 16.17 25.67
N ARG A 334 -9.16 15.93 24.99
CA ARG A 334 -7.89 16.55 25.35
C ARG A 334 -7.90 18.08 25.18
N LEU A 335 -8.47 18.58 24.09
CA LEU A 335 -8.52 20.02 23.84
C LEU A 335 -9.32 20.76 24.93
N ARG A 336 -10.41 20.16 25.41
CA ARG A 336 -11.21 20.71 26.53
C ARG A 336 -10.45 20.68 27.85
N GLY A 337 -9.87 19.51 28.21
CA GLY A 337 -9.11 19.40 29.46
C GLY A 337 -7.86 20.28 29.54
N SER A 338 -7.28 20.68 28.40
CA SER A 338 -6.20 21.68 28.39
C SER A 338 -6.69 23.13 28.56
N ALA A 339 -7.91 23.44 28.12
CA ALA A 339 -8.52 24.76 28.29
C ALA A 339 -8.97 24.99 29.74
N ASP A 340 -9.44 23.95 30.42
CA ASP A 340 -9.86 24.04 31.83
C ASP A 340 -8.67 24.11 32.82
N SER A 341 -7.44 23.86 32.34
CA SER A 341 -6.21 23.84 33.14
C SER A 341 -5.27 25.04 32.90
N ALA A 342 -5.68 26.00 32.06
CA ALA A 342 -4.94 27.19 31.69
C ALA A 342 -5.63 28.44 32.24
#